data_AF-A0A1E4GJQ9-F1
#
_entry.id   AF-A0A1E4GJQ9-F1
#
_cell.length_a   1.000
_cell.length_b   1.000
_cell.length_c   1.000
_cell.angle_alpha   90.00
_cell.angle_beta   90.00
_cell.angle_gamma   90.00
#
_symmetry.space_group_name_H-M   'P 1'
#
loop_
_entity.id
_entity.type
_entity.pdbx_description
1 polymer ?
#
loop_
_entity_poly.entity_id
_entity_poly.type
_entity_poly.pdbx_seq_one_letter_code
_entity_poly.pdbx_strand_id
1 'polypeptide(L)'
;MMRFFCIAGLLLAAAPALANDTSAVITTGGLEFIANWDIKMESEELFISREEIRVVYQFRNTSDTDQNILIAFPMPDIVPDFFSPVAFPSGPDDNLFEFETVFNGAPVEATLHEYAFAVGVDRSDMLRELGLPLVPISEKASTATDGLDEQTIARLLHLGLVTPDEFDAGEGWETHYWPAWTYRATYTWEGNFPAGETVTVEHRYKPSVGGTVGVTFLSEPYEDYDPATDYKRKYCTDEAFVSAVRKTLKSPDEPWSAPFYEQWISYILTTGGNWGGTIDRFRLVVDKGSPQNLVSFCGENVKKIGPTTFEMVQEDFWPEKELEILILERHEDF
;
A
#
# COMPACT_ATOMS: atom_id res chain seq x y z
N MET A 1 -10.05 -36.60 -36.72
CA MET A 1 -8.99 -35.57 -36.68
C MET A 1 -9.43 -34.56 -35.62
N MET A 2 -9.09 -34.84 -34.35
CA MET A 2 -9.53 -34.07 -33.19
C MET A 2 -8.46 -33.02 -32.90
N ARG A 3 -8.77 -31.73 -33.04
CA ARG A 3 -7.85 -30.65 -32.66
C ARG A 3 -8.16 -30.23 -31.22
N PHE A 4 -7.27 -30.59 -30.31
CA PHE A 4 -7.23 -30.03 -28.96
C PHE A 4 -6.78 -28.57 -29.07
N PHE A 5 -7.61 -27.64 -28.59
CA PHE A 5 -7.18 -26.28 -28.30
C PHE A 5 -6.79 -26.23 -26.81
N CYS A 6 -5.49 -26.11 -26.53
CA CYS A 6 -5.02 -25.73 -25.21
C CYS A 6 -5.20 -24.22 -25.06
N ILE A 7 -6.13 -23.80 -24.22
CA ILE A 7 -6.22 -22.42 -23.75
C ILE A 7 -5.23 -22.31 -22.58
N ALA A 8 -4.12 -21.61 -22.82
CA ALA A 8 -3.20 -21.22 -21.75
C ALA A 8 -3.79 -20.00 -21.05
N GLY A 9 -4.21 -20.17 -19.80
CA GLY A 9 -4.63 -19.05 -18.95
C GLY A 9 -3.43 -18.18 -18.59
N LEU A 10 -3.49 -16.90 -18.90
CA LEU A 10 -2.56 -15.91 -18.35
C LEU A 10 -2.93 -15.68 -16.88
N LEU A 11 -2.03 -16.07 -15.98
CA LEU A 11 -2.02 -15.61 -14.60
C LEU A 11 -1.63 -14.13 -14.59
N LEU A 12 -2.59 -13.24 -14.32
CA LEU A 12 -2.32 -11.87 -13.89
C LEU A 12 -1.71 -11.95 -12.49
N ALA A 13 -0.38 -11.86 -12.41
CA ALA A 13 0.30 -11.63 -11.15
C ALA A 13 -0.06 -10.21 -10.68
N ALA A 14 -0.81 -10.10 -9.57
CA ALA A 14 -0.95 -8.84 -8.86
C ALA A 14 0.46 -8.34 -8.52
N ALA A 15 0.80 -7.13 -8.94
CA ALA A 15 2.08 -6.54 -8.58
C ALA A 15 2.08 -6.25 -7.08
N PRO A 16 3.15 -6.62 -6.34
CA PRO A 16 3.22 -6.31 -4.91
C PRO A 16 3.32 -4.78 -4.74
N ALA A 17 2.54 -4.23 -3.80
CA ALA A 17 2.85 -2.93 -3.19
C ALA A 17 4.13 -3.09 -2.35
N LEU A 18 4.90 -2.02 -2.08
CA LEU A 18 6.24 -2.04 -1.46
C LEU A 18 6.41 -0.94 -0.38
N ALA A 19 6.80 -1.25 0.87
CA ALA A 19 6.93 -0.33 2.02
C ALA A 19 7.57 -0.94 3.28
N ASN A 20 8.87 -1.25 3.24
CA ASN A 20 9.75 -1.54 4.39
C ASN A 20 11.21 -1.36 3.93
N ASP A 21 12.09 -0.88 4.82
CA ASP A 21 13.46 -0.48 4.49
C ASP A 21 14.23 -1.62 3.84
N THR A 22 15.01 -1.28 2.81
CA THR A 22 15.86 -2.24 2.11
C THR A 22 17.11 -1.57 1.56
N SER A 23 18.21 -2.31 1.45
CA SER A 23 19.38 -1.83 0.70
C SER A 23 19.09 -1.77 -0.80
N ALA A 24 19.64 -0.78 -1.48
CA ALA A 24 19.39 -0.58 -2.91
C ALA A 24 20.64 -0.18 -3.69
N VAL A 25 20.55 -0.29 -5.00
CA VAL A 25 21.53 0.24 -5.96
C VAL A 25 20.78 0.95 -7.09
N ILE A 26 21.40 1.97 -7.66
CA ILE A 26 20.90 2.63 -8.87
C ILE A 26 21.60 2.00 -10.07
N THR A 27 20.84 1.32 -10.93
CA THR A 27 21.35 0.70 -12.16
C THR A 27 20.94 1.53 -13.38
N THR A 28 21.38 1.11 -14.57
CA THR A 28 20.91 1.71 -15.83
C THR A 28 19.40 1.55 -16.04
N GLY A 29 18.76 0.59 -15.34
CA GLY A 29 17.32 0.34 -15.39
C GLY A 29 16.50 1.03 -14.30
N GLY A 30 17.13 1.79 -13.41
CA GLY A 30 16.47 2.46 -12.28
C GLY A 30 16.89 1.92 -10.92
N LEU A 31 16.08 2.18 -9.90
CA LEU A 31 16.33 1.73 -8.53
C LEU A 31 16.05 0.22 -8.38
N GLU A 32 17.04 -0.53 -7.90
CA GLU A 32 16.93 -1.96 -7.63
C GLU A 32 17.18 -2.25 -6.15
N PHE A 33 16.32 -3.05 -5.52
CA PHE A 33 16.51 -3.52 -4.15
C PHE A 33 17.44 -4.73 -4.13
N ILE A 34 18.40 -4.71 -3.24
CA ILE A 34 19.42 -5.75 -3.08
C ILE A 34 19.39 -6.30 -1.66
N ALA A 35 19.79 -7.56 -1.50
CA ALA A 35 19.99 -8.13 -0.19
C ALA A 35 21.34 -7.70 0.39
N ASN A 36 21.38 -7.34 1.67
CA ASN A 36 22.59 -7.12 2.44
C ASN A 36 22.58 -8.02 3.69
N TRP A 37 23.39 -9.08 3.65
CA TRP A 37 23.46 -10.08 4.71
C TRP A 37 24.35 -9.68 5.89
N ASP A 38 25.15 -8.62 5.75
CA ASP A 38 26.05 -8.13 6.80
C ASP A 38 25.33 -7.17 7.75
N ILE A 39 24.25 -6.52 7.30
CA ILE A 39 23.41 -5.67 8.14
C ILE A 39 22.17 -6.46 8.54
N LYS A 40 21.95 -6.59 9.85
CA LYS A 40 20.82 -7.32 10.42
C LYS A 40 19.81 -6.34 11.03
N MET A 41 18.52 -6.57 10.79
CA MET A 41 17.45 -5.88 11.50
C MET A 41 17.24 -6.54 12.87
N GLU A 42 17.68 -5.87 13.95
CA GLU A 42 17.50 -6.35 15.33
C GLU A 42 16.07 -6.08 15.82
N SER A 43 15.49 -4.92 15.46
CA SER A 43 14.10 -4.66 15.78
C SER A 43 13.38 -3.78 14.76
N GLU A 44 12.07 -3.98 14.69
CA GLU A 44 11.12 -3.11 14.00
C GLU A 44 9.96 -2.81 14.97
N GLU A 45 9.79 -1.53 15.34
CA GLU A 45 8.62 -1.03 16.05
C GLU A 45 7.71 -0.25 15.09
N LEU A 46 6.65 -0.91 14.65
CA LEU A 46 5.71 -0.40 13.67
C LEU A 46 4.42 0.07 14.35
N PHE A 47 4.06 1.34 14.13
CA PHE A 47 2.77 1.90 14.49
C PHE A 47 2.00 2.25 13.22
N ILE A 48 0.77 1.74 13.10
CA ILE A 48 -0.11 2.03 11.98
C ILE A 48 -1.43 2.60 12.50
N SER A 49 -1.81 3.73 11.94
CA SER A 49 -3.14 4.30 12.04
C SER A 49 -3.57 4.78 10.66
N ARG A 50 -4.82 5.22 10.54
CA ARG A 50 -5.33 5.84 9.30
C ARG A 50 -4.74 7.22 9.02
N GLU A 51 -4.21 7.91 10.02
CA GLU A 51 -3.69 9.27 9.89
C GLU A 51 -2.17 9.30 9.68
N GLU A 52 -1.46 8.32 10.24
CA GLU A 52 0.00 8.28 10.25
C GLU A 52 0.50 6.85 10.43
N ILE A 53 1.57 6.52 9.72
CA ILE A 53 2.44 5.36 9.98
C ILE A 53 3.76 5.87 10.54
N ARG A 54 4.24 5.21 11.60
CA ARG A 54 5.56 5.44 12.18
C ARG A 54 6.27 4.12 12.30
N VAL A 55 7.56 4.10 11.97
CA VAL A 55 8.38 2.90 12.14
C VAL A 55 9.73 3.28 12.70
N VAL A 56 10.21 2.49 13.65
CA VAL A 56 11.55 2.60 14.22
C VAL A 56 12.26 1.27 14.00
N TYR A 57 13.38 1.32 13.28
CA TYR A 57 14.25 0.18 13.07
C TYR A 57 15.52 0.31 13.90
N GLN A 58 16.01 -0.82 14.41
CA GLN A 58 17.39 -0.96 14.86
C GLN A 58 18.12 -1.93 13.94
N PHE A 59 19.15 -1.43 13.29
CA PHE A 59 19.98 -2.20 12.37
C PHE A 59 21.39 -2.34 12.92
N ARG A 60 21.92 -3.56 12.92
CA ARG A 60 23.30 -3.83 13.35
C ARG A 60 24.16 -4.26 12.19
N ASN A 61 25.30 -3.61 12.01
CA ASN A 61 26.35 -4.12 11.14
C ASN A 61 27.09 -5.26 11.86
N THR A 62 26.98 -6.46 11.32
CA THR A 62 27.57 -7.68 11.88
C THR A 62 28.97 -7.96 11.33
N SER A 63 29.44 -7.19 10.34
CA SER A 63 30.78 -7.29 9.77
C SER A 63 31.83 -6.54 10.60
N ASP A 64 33.11 -6.75 10.28
CA ASP A 64 34.27 -6.08 10.87
C ASP A 64 34.72 -4.83 10.10
N THR A 65 33.91 -4.38 9.13
CA THR A 65 34.18 -3.19 8.31
C THR A 65 32.99 -2.26 8.29
N ASP A 66 33.26 -0.95 8.28
CA ASP A 66 32.23 0.07 8.09
C ASP A 66 31.54 -0.11 6.73
N GLN A 67 30.21 0.01 6.70
CA GLN A 67 29.43 -0.01 5.47
C GLN A 67 28.75 1.34 5.23
N ASN A 68 28.86 1.84 4.02
CA ASN A 68 28.06 2.97 3.55
C ASN A 68 27.19 2.44 2.42
N ILE A 69 25.87 2.48 2.63
CA ILE A 69 24.90 1.90 1.70
C ILE A 69 23.80 2.89 1.38
N LEU A 70 23.26 2.77 0.17
CA LEU A 70 22.02 3.44 -0.21
C LEU A 70 20.85 2.64 0.40
N ILE A 71 20.11 3.28 1.29
CA ILE A 71 18.86 2.75 1.84
C ILE A 71 17.73 3.25 0.95
N ALA A 72 16.76 2.38 0.69
CA ALA A 72 15.52 2.69 0.02
C ALA A 72 14.31 2.34 0.89
N PHE A 73 13.36 3.26 0.96
CA PHE A 73 12.04 3.06 1.53
C PHE A 73 10.99 3.21 0.43
N PRO A 74 10.50 2.10 -0.16
CA PRO A 74 9.42 2.17 -1.12
C PRO A 74 8.13 2.65 -0.44
N MET A 75 7.26 3.29 -1.21
CA MET A 75 5.91 3.65 -0.76
C MET A 75 4.88 2.71 -1.38
N PRO A 76 3.74 2.47 -0.71
CA PRO A 76 2.66 1.68 -1.30
C PRO A 76 2.25 2.22 -2.67
N ASP A 77 1.96 1.30 -3.60
CA ASP A 77 1.47 1.64 -4.94
C ASP A 77 0.17 2.45 -4.85
N ILE A 78 0.08 3.53 -5.62
CA ILE A 78 -1.17 4.26 -5.84
C ILE A 78 -1.76 3.73 -7.15
N VAL A 79 -2.78 2.88 -7.01
CA VAL A 79 -3.61 2.44 -8.12
C VAL A 79 -4.83 3.34 -8.18
N PRO A 80 -5.03 4.12 -9.27
CA PRO A 80 -6.20 4.97 -9.38
C PRO A 80 -7.46 4.11 -9.49
N ASP A 81 -8.43 4.40 -8.63
CA ASP A 81 -9.79 3.84 -8.71
C ASP A 81 -10.79 4.98 -8.54
N PHE A 82 -11.25 5.52 -9.67
CA PHE A 82 -12.16 6.66 -9.70
C PHE A 82 -13.62 6.28 -9.34
N PHE A 83 -13.90 4.99 -9.22
CA PHE A 83 -15.23 4.48 -8.86
C PHE A 83 -15.32 4.09 -7.38
N SER A 84 -14.23 4.20 -6.63
CA SER A 84 -14.12 3.81 -5.22
C SER A 84 -13.72 5.00 -4.34
N PRO A 85 -14.26 5.12 -3.10
CA PRO A 85 -13.88 6.18 -2.17
C PRO A 85 -12.50 5.87 -1.54
N VAL A 86 -11.43 6.02 -2.32
CA VAL A 86 -10.06 5.91 -1.83
C VAL A 86 -9.56 7.29 -1.38
N ALA A 87 -9.14 7.40 -0.12
CA ALA A 87 -8.44 8.56 0.39
C ALA A 87 -6.95 8.44 0.07
N PHE A 88 -6.51 9.18 -0.94
CA PHE A 88 -5.12 9.24 -1.30
C PHE A 88 -4.36 10.28 -0.46
N PRO A 89 -3.04 10.09 -0.26
CA PRO A 89 -2.21 11.11 0.36
C PRO A 89 -2.27 12.41 -0.45
N SER A 90 -2.34 13.54 0.25
CA SER A 90 -2.55 14.88 -0.32
C SER A 90 -1.40 15.84 -0.02
N GLY A 91 -0.20 15.29 0.19
CA GLY A 91 1.02 16.08 0.37
C GLY A 91 1.40 16.88 -0.87
N PRO A 92 2.48 17.66 -0.82
CA PRO A 92 3.00 18.36 -1.99
C PRO A 92 3.44 17.39 -3.09
N ASP A 93 3.48 17.86 -4.35
CA ASP A 93 3.85 17.05 -5.54
C ASP A 93 5.19 16.31 -5.37
N ASP A 94 6.15 16.87 -4.63
CA ASP A 94 7.49 16.32 -4.38
C ASP A 94 7.62 15.53 -3.06
N ASN A 95 6.54 15.42 -2.29
CA ASN A 95 6.46 14.60 -1.08
C ASN A 95 5.00 14.22 -0.76
N LEU A 96 4.36 13.48 -1.68
CA LEU A 96 2.93 13.18 -1.64
C LEU A 96 2.49 12.52 -0.32
N PHE A 97 3.36 11.70 0.26
CA PHE A 97 3.12 10.95 1.50
C PHE A 97 3.56 11.68 2.77
N GLU A 98 4.09 12.90 2.68
CA GLU A 98 4.68 13.63 3.81
C GLU A 98 5.74 12.78 4.55
N PHE A 99 6.57 12.06 3.79
CA PHE A 99 7.61 11.19 4.31
C PHE A 99 8.71 12.03 4.97
N GLU A 100 9.04 11.65 6.20
CA GLU A 100 10.17 12.16 6.97
C GLU A 100 10.98 10.97 7.50
N THR A 101 12.30 11.10 7.47
CA THR A 101 13.22 10.08 7.95
C THR A 101 14.33 10.68 8.83
N VAL A 102 14.69 9.94 9.86
CA VAL A 102 15.72 10.29 10.85
C VAL A 102 16.70 9.11 10.94
N PHE A 103 17.99 9.41 10.82
CA PHE A 103 19.07 8.43 10.96
C PHE A 103 19.93 8.80 12.17
N ASN A 104 20.03 7.91 13.16
CA ASN A 104 20.73 8.15 14.43
C ASN A 104 20.34 9.47 15.11
N GLY A 105 19.06 9.79 15.13
CA GLY A 105 18.51 10.99 15.76
C GLY A 105 18.70 12.30 14.98
N ALA A 106 19.28 12.25 13.77
CA ALA A 106 19.40 13.39 12.86
C ALA A 106 18.49 13.23 11.64
N PRO A 107 17.69 14.25 11.26
CA PRO A 107 16.93 14.22 10.01
C PRO A 107 17.87 14.03 8.82
N VAL A 108 17.46 13.19 7.86
CA VAL A 108 18.20 13.00 6.60
C VAL A 108 17.34 13.45 5.42
N GLU A 109 17.99 14.07 4.43
CA GLU A 109 17.32 14.46 3.20
C GLU A 109 17.18 13.24 2.29
N ALA A 110 15.94 12.84 2.02
CA ALA A 110 15.65 11.71 1.16
C ALA A 110 15.40 12.18 -0.29
N THR A 111 15.96 11.45 -1.24
CA THR A 111 15.70 11.64 -2.67
C THR A 111 14.49 10.81 -3.09
N LEU A 112 13.46 11.46 -3.61
CA LEU A 112 12.27 10.82 -4.16
C LEU A 112 12.53 10.30 -5.59
N HIS A 113 12.24 9.02 -5.81
CA HIS A 113 12.21 8.37 -7.12
C HIS A 113 10.78 7.97 -7.47
N GLU A 114 10.29 8.39 -8.63
CA GLU A 114 8.89 8.19 -9.02
C GLU A 114 8.79 7.46 -10.35
N TYR A 115 7.80 6.56 -10.41
CA TYR A 115 7.52 5.75 -11.57
C TYR A 115 6.03 5.63 -11.84
N ALA A 116 5.67 5.48 -13.11
CA ALA A 116 4.31 5.16 -13.55
C ALA A 116 4.31 3.85 -14.32
N PHE A 117 3.59 2.85 -13.81
CA PHE A 117 3.48 1.53 -14.41
C PHE A 117 2.11 1.32 -15.03
N ALA A 118 2.07 0.69 -16.19
CA ALA A 118 0.84 0.15 -16.75
C ALA A 118 1.10 -1.29 -17.19
N VAL A 119 0.21 -2.21 -16.78
CA VAL A 119 0.31 -3.66 -17.08
C VAL A 119 1.71 -4.23 -16.81
N GLY A 120 2.34 -3.80 -15.70
CA GLY A 120 3.65 -4.26 -15.27
C GLY A 120 4.85 -3.66 -16.02
N VAL A 121 4.63 -2.69 -16.91
CA VAL A 121 5.69 -2.01 -17.67
C VAL A 121 5.85 -0.58 -17.19
N ASP A 122 7.09 -0.15 -16.94
CA ASP A 122 7.41 1.24 -16.65
C ASP A 122 7.15 2.13 -17.89
N ARG A 123 6.31 3.15 -17.71
CA ARG A 123 5.89 4.14 -18.71
C ARG A 123 6.28 5.56 -18.33
N SER A 124 7.11 5.75 -17.32
CA SER A 124 7.43 7.06 -16.74
C SER A 124 7.96 8.04 -17.77
N ASP A 125 8.94 7.64 -18.58
CA ASP A 125 9.53 8.53 -19.59
C ASP A 125 8.53 8.92 -20.67
N MET A 126 7.65 8.00 -21.06
CA MET A 126 6.57 8.29 -22.02
C MET A 126 5.61 9.35 -21.47
N LEU A 127 5.20 9.21 -20.20
CA LEU A 127 4.31 10.20 -19.57
C LEU A 127 5.00 11.56 -19.45
N ARG A 128 6.28 11.59 -19.06
CA ARG A 128 7.07 12.83 -19.00
C ARG A 128 7.21 13.49 -20.38
N GLU A 129 7.48 12.72 -21.44
CA GLU A 129 7.56 13.22 -22.82
C GLU A 129 6.23 13.82 -23.29
N LEU A 130 5.10 13.27 -22.84
CA LEU A 130 3.76 13.80 -23.11
C LEU A 130 3.36 14.97 -22.20
N GLY A 131 4.20 15.33 -21.21
CA GLY A 131 3.88 16.36 -20.24
C GLY A 131 2.80 15.96 -19.22
N LEU A 132 2.54 14.66 -19.06
CA LEU A 132 1.58 14.12 -18.10
C LEU A 132 2.22 13.99 -16.71
N PRO A 133 1.58 14.48 -15.64
CA PRO A 133 2.00 14.22 -14.26
C PRO A 133 2.02 12.72 -13.96
N LEU A 134 3.01 12.24 -13.19
CA LEU A 134 3.08 10.82 -12.82
C LEU A 134 2.05 10.43 -11.76
N VAL A 135 1.56 11.36 -10.95
CA VAL A 135 0.51 11.12 -9.96
C VAL A 135 -0.87 11.12 -10.66
N PRO A 136 -1.51 9.95 -10.89
CA PRO A 136 -2.68 9.81 -11.77
C PRO A 136 -3.97 10.39 -11.19
N ILE A 137 -4.05 10.47 -9.86
CA ILE A 137 -5.23 10.85 -9.08
C ILE A 137 -5.42 12.37 -8.95
N SER A 138 -4.54 13.16 -9.57
CA SER A 138 -4.57 14.62 -9.44
C SER A 138 -5.44 15.27 -10.52
N GLU A 139 -6.11 16.38 -10.19
CA GLU A 139 -6.85 17.20 -11.17
C GLU A 139 -5.95 17.62 -12.34
N LYS A 140 -4.67 17.88 -12.04
CA LYS A 140 -3.63 18.20 -13.03
C LYS A 140 -3.42 17.06 -14.02
N ALA A 141 -3.43 15.80 -13.57
CA ALA A 141 -3.29 14.63 -14.44
C ALA A 141 -4.53 14.41 -15.31
N SER A 142 -5.73 14.52 -14.74
CA SER A 142 -6.99 14.43 -15.51
C SER A 142 -7.06 15.54 -16.57
N THR A 143 -6.81 16.79 -16.20
CA THR A 143 -6.85 17.94 -17.12
C THR A 143 -5.81 17.81 -18.24
N ALA A 144 -4.59 17.35 -17.92
CA ALA A 144 -3.55 17.13 -18.91
C ALA A 144 -3.91 15.99 -19.88
N THR A 145 -4.62 14.97 -19.40
CA THR A 145 -5.10 13.84 -20.20
C THR A 145 -6.22 14.26 -21.16
N ASP A 146 -7.18 15.06 -20.70
CA ASP A 146 -8.25 15.61 -21.54
C ASP A 146 -7.74 16.52 -22.67
N GLY A 147 -6.58 17.15 -22.48
CA GLY A 147 -5.94 18.00 -23.47
C GLY A 147 -5.23 17.27 -24.61
N LEU A 148 -5.18 15.93 -24.58
CA LEU A 148 -4.45 15.13 -25.57
C LEU A 148 -5.26 14.96 -26.86
N ASP A 149 -4.55 14.83 -27.99
CA ASP A 149 -5.17 14.53 -29.27
C ASP A 149 -5.66 13.07 -29.35
N GLU A 150 -6.60 12.81 -30.26
CA GLU A 150 -7.22 11.49 -30.46
C GLU A 150 -6.20 10.36 -30.73
N GLN A 151 -5.11 10.63 -31.46
CA GLN A 151 -4.10 9.62 -31.76
C GLN A 151 -3.31 9.26 -30.49
N THR A 152 -2.98 10.25 -29.67
CA THR A 152 -2.33 10.03 -28.38
C THR A 152 -3.23 9.26 -27.42
N ILE A 153 -4.51 9.63 -27.31
CA ILE A 153 -5.49 8.89 -26.48
C ILE A 153 -5.64 7.44 -26.94
N ALA A 154 -5.78 7.18 -28.24
CA ALA A 154 -5.86 5.82 -28.77
C ALA A 154 -4.64 4.97 -28.41
N ARG A 155 -3.44 5.58 -28.40
CA ARG A 155 -2.21 4.92 -27.94
C ARG A 155 -2.25 4.63 -26.44
N LEU A 156 -2.69 5.57 -25.61
CA LEU A 156 -2.78 5.38 -24.16
C LEU A 156 -3.79 4.30 -23.79
N LEU A 157 -4.95 4.26 -24.43
CA LEU A 157 -5.95 3.18 -24.28
C LEU A 157 -5.36 1.81 -24.60
N HIS A 158 -4.64 1.69 -25.72
CA HIS A 158 -4.00 0.44 -26.12
C HIS A 158 -2.97 -0.05 -25.10
N LEU A 159 -2.31 0.88 -24.39
CA LEU A 159 -1.30 0.58 -23.38
C LEU A 159 -1.89 0.40 -21.97
N GLY A 160 -3.21 0.56 -21.79
CA GLY A 160 -3.87 0.49 -20.49
C GLY A 160 -3.51 1.68 -19.58
N LEU A 161 -3.19 2.83 -20.16
CA LEU A 161 -2.79 4.05 -19.43
C LEU A 161 -3.96 4.98 -19.15
N VAL A 162 -5.10 4.80 -19.80
CA VAL A 162 -6.32 5.57 -19.53
C VAL A 162 -7.55 4.67 -19.62
N THR A 163 -8.60 5.04 -18.91
CA THR A 163 -9.92 4.37 -18.93
C THR A 163 -10.97 5.37 -19.45
N PRO A 164 -11.78 4.99 -20.45
CA PRO A 164 -12.85 5.86 -20.93
C PRO A 164 -14.01 5.89 -19.92
N ASP A 165 -14.60 7.08 -19.77
CA ASP A 165 -15.82 7.31 -19.01
C ASP A 165 -16.79 8.07 -19.91
N GLU A 166 -17.86 7.38 -20.33
CA GLU A 166 -18.86 7.90 -21.24
C GLU A 166 -20.11 8.28 -20.46
N PHE A 167 -20.49 9.56 -20.51
CA PHE A 167 -21.68 10.06 -19.82
C PHE A 167 -22.40 11.12 -20.63
N ASP A 168 -23.67 11.39 -20.27
CA ASP A 168 -24.47 12.47 -20.83
C ASP A 168 -24.91 13.39 -19.69
N ALA A 169 -24.27 14.55 -19.60
CA ALA A 169 -24.58 15.60 -18.63
C ALA A 169 -25.70 16.55 -19.08
N GLY A 170 -26.45 16.19 -20.13
CA GLY A 170 -27.54 16.98 -20.69
C GLY A 170 -27.18 17.80 -21.94
N GLU A 171 -25.91 17.75 -22.38
CA GLU A 171 -25.42 18.37 -23.62
C GLU A 171 -25.10 17.34 -24.72
N GLY A 172 -25.40 16.06 -24.47
CA GLY A 172 -25.09 14.93 -25.33
C GLY A 172 -24.01 14.02 -24.72
N TRP A 173 -23.76 12.90 -25.39
CA TRP A 173 -22.72 11.97 -24.98
C TRP A 173 -21.34 12.59 -25.12
N GLU A 174 -20.59 12.61 -24.03
CA GLU A 174 -19.17 12.94 -23.99
C GLU A 174 -18.36 11.78 -23.43
N THR A 175 -17.09 11.70 -23.85
CA THR A 175 -16.13 10.71 -23.38
C THR A 175 -14.99 11.43 -22.68
N HIS A 176 -14.86 11.22 -21.38
CA HIS A 176 -13.71 11.64 -20.59
C HIS A 176 -12.72 10.47 -20.47
N TYR A 177 -11.43 10.76 -20.28
CA TYR A 177 -10.40 9.74 -20.15
C TYR A 177 -9.66 9.89 -18.83
N TRP A 178 -9.89 8.96 -17.92
CA TRP A 178 -9.26 8.94 -16.61
C TRP A 178 -7.86 8.29 -16.66
N PRO A 179 -6.82 8.90 -16.06
CA PRO A 179 -5.49 8.27 -15.88
C PRO A 179 -5.54 6.91 -15.17
N ALA A 180 -5.03 5.85 -15.78
CA ALA A 180 -5.15 4.48 -15.26
C ALA A 180 -3.81 3.82 -14.85
N TRP A 181 -2.69 4.55 -14.90
CA TRP A 181 -1.39 3.99 -14.49
C TRP A 181 -1.25 3.89 -12.98
N THR A 182 -0.52 2.88 -12.52
CA THR A 182 -0.09 2.76 -11.12
C THR A 182 1.09 3.69 -10.86
N TYR A 183 0.95 4.58 -9.89
CA TYR A 183 2.05 5.42 -9.41
C TYR A 183 2.84 4.69 -8.32
N ARG A 184 4.17 4.76 -8.41
CA ARG A 184 5.10 4.20 -7.43
C ARG A 184 6.09 5.27 -7.02
N ALA A 185 6.34 5.35 -5.71
CA ALA A 185 7.36 6.22 -5.15
C ALA A 185 8.34 5.41 -4.31
N THR A 186 9.59 5.85 -4.26
CA THR A 186 10.60 5.32 -3.34
C THR A 186 11.51 6.44 -2.89
N TYR A 187 11.69 6.55 -1.58
CA TYR A 187 12.62 7.50 -0.97
C TYR A 187 13.96 6.81 -0.74
N THR A 188 15.06 7.50 -1.03
CA THR A 188 16.41 6.95 -0.84
C THR A 188 17.33 7.94 -0.12
N TRP A 189 18.25 7.41 0.69
CA TRP A 189 19.28 8.20 1.36
C TRP A 189 20.50 7.32 1.67
N GLU A 190 21.66 7.94 1.89
CA GLU A 190 22.88 7.23 2.28
C GLU A 190 22.88 6.96 3.80
N GLY A 191 23.13 5.70 4.18
CA GLY A 191 23.27 5.27 5.56
C GLY A 191 24.69 4.78 5.86
N ASN A 192 25.28 5.30 6.94
CA ASN A 192 26.56 4.83 7.46
C ASN A 192 26.33 3.87 8.63
N PHE A 193 26.84 2.65 8.48
CA PHE A 193 26.75 1.56 9.45
C PHE A 193 28.17 1.17 9.89
N PRO A 194 28.68 1.73 11.00
CA PRO A 194 30.01 1.40 11.49
C PRO A 194 30.13 -0.09 11.88
N ALA A 195 31.31 -0.66 11.74
CA ALA A 195 31.58 -2.07 12.05
C ALA A 195 31.13 -2.45 13.47
N GLY A 196 30.29 -3.48 13.60
CA GLY A 196 29.84 -4.00 14.89
C GLY A 196 28.80 -3.17 15.64
N GLU A 197 28.47 -1.96 15.16
CA GLU A 197 27.57 -1.01 15.81
C GLU A 197 26.12 -1.17 15.36
N THR A 198 25.21 -0.72 16.23
CA THR A 198 23.76 -0.61 15.94
C THR A 198 23.41 0.84 15.62
N VAL A 199 22.65 1.05 14.56
CA VAL A 199 22.09 2.34 14.17
C VAL A 199 20.57 2.32 14.28
N THR A 200 19.98 3.50 14.48
CA THR A 200 18.53 3.67 14.53
C THR A 200 18.05 4.42 13.28
N VAL A 201 16.99 3.92 12.67
CA VAL A 201 16.29 4.58 11.56
C VAL A 201 14.84 4.78 11.97
N GLU A 202 14.32 5.99 11.84
CA GLU A 202 12.93 6.31 12.19
C GLU A 202 12.25 6.96 10.99
N HIS A 203 11.07 6.49 10.63
CA HIS A 203 10.23 7.10 9.59
C HIS A 203 8.88 7.49 10.13
N ARG A 204 8.31 8.53 9.53
CA ARG A 204 6.89 8.87 9.65
C ARG A 204 6.35 9.34 8.30
N TYR A 205 5.14 8.93 7.99
CA TYR A 205 4.46 9.31 6.76
C TYR A 205 2.95 9.08 6.86
N LYS A 206 2.19 9.66 5.93
CA LYS A 206 0.75 9.44 5.81
C LYS A 206 0.46 8.22 4.95
N PRO A 207 -0.37 7.27 5.41
CA PRO A 207 -0.74 6.12 4.59
C PRO A 207 -1.69 6.50 3.46
N SER A 208 -1.77 5.66 2.43
CA SER A 208 -2.95 5.61 1.57
C SER A 208 -4.02 4.77 2.25
N VAL A 209 -5.25 5.28 2.30
CA VAL A 209 -6.38 4.60 2.95
C VAL A 209 -7.45 4.33 1.90
N GLY A 210 -7.55 3.09 1.45
CA GLY A 210 -8.66 2.63 0.63
C GLY A 210 -9.94 2.54 1.45
N GLY A 211 -11.09 2.45 0.79
CA GLY A 211 -12.34 2.20 1.49
C GLY A 211 -13.52 1.93 0.58
N THR A 212 -14.62 1.50 1.20
CA THR A 212 -15.92 1.40 0.54
C THR A 212 -17.05 1.71 1.52
N VAL A 213 -18.19 2.09 0.97
CA VAL A 213 -19.43 2.28 1.73
C VAL A 213 -20.04 0.91 2.03
N GLY A 214 -20.39 0.68 3.29
CA GLY A 214 -21.00 -0.56 3.77
C GLY A 214 -19.99 -1.64 4.14
N VAL A 215 -20.49 -2.84 4.45
CA VAL A 215 -19.69 -3.99 4.88
C VAL A 215 -19.81 -5.11 3.85
N THR A 216 -18.78 -5.26 3.03
CA THR A 216 -18.73 -6.16 1.87
C THR A 216 -18.71 -7.62 2.26
N PHE A 217 -18.00 -8.01 3.34
CA PHE A 217 -17.88 -9.42 3.73
C PHE A 217 -19.19 -10.04 4.28
N LEU A 218 -20.25 -9.25 4.45
CA LEU A 218 -21.58 -9.75 4.80
C LEU A 218 -22.46 -10.04 3.58
N SER A 219 -22.03 -9.64 2.37
CA SER A 219 -22.75 -9.88 1.13
C SER A 219 -22.74 -11.36 0.74
N GLU A 220 -23.77 -11.78 0.00
CA GLU A 220 -23.82 -13.14 -0.57
C GLU A 220 -22.73 -13.30 -1.65
N PRO A 221 -22.17 -14.52 -1.80
CA PRO A 221 -21.27 -14.83 -2.90
C PRO A 221 -21.94 -14.56 -4.26
N TYR A 222 -21.18 -14.01 -5.21
CA TYR A 222 -21.65 -13.76 -6.56
C TYR A 222 -20.58 -14.16 -7.59
N GLU A 223 -21.02 -14.70 -8.73
CA GLU A 223 -20.12 -15.22 -9.77
C GLU A 223 -19.04 -16.14 -9.16
N ASP A 224 -17.76 -15.79 -9.35
CA ASP A 224 -16.60 -16.52 -8.81
C ASP A 224 -16.00 -15.85 -7.56
N TYR A 225 -16.71 -14.90 -6.94
CA TYR A 225 -16.26 -14.15 -5.77
C TYR A 225 -17.11 -14.43 -4.53
N ASP A 226 -16.44 -14.86 -3.45
CA ASP A 226 -17.02 -14.99 -2.11
C ASP A 226 -16.38 -13.95 -1.18
N PRO A 227 -17.10 -12.85 -0.86
CA PRO A 227 -16.59 -11.79 0.00
C PRO A 227 -16.13 -12.28 1.37
N ALA A 228 -16.88 -13.20 1.99
CA ALA A 228 -16.58 -13.67 3.34
C ALA A 228 -15.28 -14.48 3.37
N THR A 229 -15.09 -15.34 2.37
CA THR A 229 -13.86 -16.14 2.24
C THR A 229 -12.66 -15.26 1.91
N ASP A 230 -12.81 -14.30 1.00
CA ASP A 230 -11.70 -13.42 0.61
C ASP A 230 -11.25 -12.53 1.79
N TYR A 231 -12.20 -11.91 2.50
CA TYR A 231 -11.88 -11.07 3.64
C TYR A 231 -11.29 -11.86 4.81
N LYS A 232 -11.76 -13.09 5.03
CA LYS A 232 -11.16 -13.98 6.03
C LYS A 232 -9.71 -14.32 5.68
N ARG A 233 -9.41 -14.54 4.40
CA ARG A 233 -8.05 -14.81 3.93
C ARG A 233 -7.15 -13.58 4.04
N LYS A 234 -7.65 -12.40 3.65
CA LYS A 234 -6.88 -11.16 3.56
C LYS A 234 -6.70 -10.47 4.92
N TYR A 235 -7.78 -10.29 5.67
CA TYR A 235 -7.81 -9.50 6.91
C TYR A 235 -7.98 -10.35 8.18
N CYS A 236 -8.05 -11.68 8.05
CA CYS A 236 -8.29 -12.59 9.18
C CYS A 236 -9.57 -12.27 9.97
N THR A 237 -10.66 -11.93 9.27
CA THR A 237 -11.98 -11.68 9.90
C THR A 237 -12.51 -12.95 10.59
N ASP A 238 -12.23 -13.08 11.88
CA ASP A 238 -12.63 -14.22 12.69
C ASP A 238 -14.13 -14.19 13.05
N GLU A 239 -14.61 -15.28 13.66
CA GLU A 239 -16.02 -15.39 14.03
C GLU A 239 -16.44 -14.31 15.05
N ALA A 240 -15.54 -13.90 15.95
CA ALA A 240 -15.82 -12.88 16.95
C ALA A 240 -15.99 -11.50 16.32
N PHE A 241 -15.12 -11.14 15.37
CA PHE A 241 -15.19 -9.92 14.57
C PHE A 241 -16.48 -9.89 13.74
N VAL A 242 -16.74 -10.93 12.95
CA VAL A 242 -17.97 -11.02 12.14
C VAL A 242 -19.22 -10.96 13.01
N SER A 243 -19.22 -11.62 14.17
CA SER A 243 -20.32 -11.59 15.13
C SER A 243 -20.51 -10.21 15.77
N ALA A 244 -19.43 -9.47 16.03
CA ALA A 244 -19.51 -8.10 16.54
C ALA A 244 -20.22 -7.19 15.53
N VAL A 245 -19.93 -7.35 14.24
CA VAL A 245 -20.57 -6.58 13.17
C VAL A 245 -22.03 -6.98 13.00
N ARG A 246 -22.35 -8.27 12.96
CA ARG A 246 -23.74 -8.76 12.85
C ARG A 246 -24.66 -8.25 13.98
N LYS A 247 -24.11 -8.01 15.18
CA LYS A 247 -24.87 -7.44 16.31
C LYS A 247 -25.29 -5.98 16.12
N THR A 248 -24.71 -5.29 15.15
CA THR A 248 -25.03 -3.88 14.84
C THR A 248 -26.11 -3.74 13.76
N LEU A 249 -26.49 -4.84 13.10
CA LEU A 249 -27.52 -4.83 12.05
C LEU A 249 -28.89 -4.50 12.65
N LYS A 250 -29.72 -3.79 11.87
CA LYS A 250 -31.12 -3.53 12.21
C LYS A 250 -31.95 -4.82 12.19
N SER A 251 -31.63 -5.72 11.27
CA SER A 251 -32.20 -7.07 11.13
C SER A 251 -31.13 -8.01 10.57
N PRO A 252 -31.11 -9.31 10.93
CA PRO A 252 -30.19 -10.29 10.35
C PRO A 252 -30.27 -10.42 8.83
N ASP A 253 -31.45 -10.13 8.25
CA ASP A 253 -31.70 -10.21 6.81
C ASP A 253 -31.29 -8.93 6.05
N GLU A 254 -30.77 -7.92 6.74
CA GLU A 254 -30.38 -6.62 6.18
C GLU A 254 -28.88 -6.35 6.40
N PRO A 255 -27.96 -7.07 5.71
CA PRO A 255 -26.50 -6.88 5.88
C PRO A 255 -26.02 -5.46 5.56
N TRP A 256 -26.69 -4.75 4.65
CA TRP A 256 -26.42 -3.35 4.31
C TRP A 256 -26.76 -2.37 5.44
N SER A 257 -27.44 -2.81 6.50
CA SER A 257 -27.78 -1.98 7.65
C SER A 257 -26.63 -1.81 8.67
N ALA A 258 -25.48 -2.47 8.43
CA ALA A 258 -24.29 -2.29 9.26
C ALA A 258 -23.85 -0.81 9.22
N PRO A 259 -23.72 -0.13 10.38
CA PRO A 259 -23.41 1.30 10.44
C PRO A 259 -21.90 1.56 10.32
N PHE A 260 -21.27 0.98 9.30
CA PHE A 260 -19.83 1.05 9.09
C PHE A 260 -19.48 1.34 7.63
N TYR A 261 -18.39 2.09 7.45
CA TYR A 261 -17.62 2.09 6.22
C TYR A 261 -16.35 1.28 6.42
N GLU A 262 -15.93 0.59 5.36
CA GLU A 262 -14.67 -0.12 5.36
C GLU A 262 -13.54 0.83 5.01
N GLN A 263 -12.43 0.66 5.71
CA GLN A 263 -11.16 1.30 5.40
C GLN A 263 -10.07 0.23 5.37
N TRP A 264 -9.20 0.32 4.38
CA TRP A 264 -8.12 -0.65 4.15
C TRP A 264 -6.77 0.05 4.15
N ILE A 265 -5.84 -0.51 4.91
CA ILE A 265 -4.45 -0.07 4.95
C ILE A 265 -3.58 -1.30 4.68
N SER A 266 -2.70 -1.19 3.71
CA SER A 266 -1.70 -2.21 3.40
C SER A 266 -0.32 -1.69 3.80
N TYR A 267 0.45 -2.52 4.48
CA TYR A 267 1.84 -2.24 4.84
C TYR A 267 2.70 -3.42 4.44
N ILE A 268 3.89 -3.13 3.93
CA ILE A 268 4.75 -4.17 3.41
C ILE A 268 5.71 -4.63 4.47
N LEU A 269 5.88 -5.93 4.58
CA LEU A 269 6.82 -6.54 5.50
C LEU A 269 7.90 -7.30 4.76
N THR A 270 7.61 -7.83 3.57
CA THR A 270 8.48 -8.82 2.91
C THR A 270 9.86 -8.28 2.54
N THR A 271 10.00 -6.98 2.27
CA THR A 271 11.31 -6.36 1.99
C THR A 271 12.23 -6.34 3.22
N GLY A 272 11.71 -6.50 4.43
CA GLY A 272 12.51 -6.75 5.63
C GLY A 272 13.35 -8.03 5.53
N GLY A 273 12.97 -8.98 4.67
CA GLY A 273 13.75 -10.19 4.36
C GLY A 273 15.00 -9.95 3.49
N ASN A 274 15.25 -8.71 3.03
CA ASN A 274 16.49 -8.36 2.32
C ASN A 274 17.67 -8.11 3.27
N TRP A 275 17.44 -8.09 4.59
CA TRP A 275 18.47 -7.97 5.61
C TRP A 275 18.94 -9.32 6.14
N GLY A 276 20.04 -9.31 6.89
CA GLY A 276 20.66 -10.51 7.45
C GLY A 276 19.79 -11.28 8.44
N GLY A 277 19.03 -12.28 7.98
CA GLY A 277 18.29 -13.21 8.83
C GLY A 277 16.89 -12.72 9.24
N THR A 278 16.35 -13.26 10.32
CA THR A 278 15.06 -12.83 10.89
C THR A 278 15.17 -11.48 11.57
N ILE A 279 14.04 -10.79 11.70
CA ILE A 279 13.88 -9.62 12.57
C ILE A 279 13.84 -10.15 14.01
N ASP A 280 14.88 -9.87 14.82
CA ASP A 280 14.97 -10.48 16.16
C ASP A 280 13.74 -10.14 17.01
N ARG A 281 13.26 -8.90 16.92
CA ARG A 281 12.03 -8.46 17.59
C ARG A 281 11.18 -7.57 16.70
N PHE A 282 10.01 -8.06 16.32
CA PHE A 282 8.98 -7.30 15.61
C PHE A 282 7.85 -6.92 16.55
N ARG A 283 7.53 -5.63 16.63
CA ARG A 283 6.39 -5.11 17.40
C ARG A 283 5.49 -4.27 16.50
N LEU A 284 4.24 -4.68 16.37
CA LEU A 284 3.20 -3.95 15.65
C LEU A 284 2.17 -3.38 16.63
N VAL A 285 1.83 -2.12 16.46
CA VAL A 285 0.68 -1.46 17.09
C VAL A 285 -0.24 -0.92 16.01
N VAL A 286 -1.50 -1.37 16.01
CA VAL A 286 -2.56 -0.86 15.13
C VAL A 286 -3.53 -0.01 15.95
N ASP A 287 -3.75 1.24 15.53
CA ASP A 287 -4.73 2.15 16.11
C ASP A 287 -5.94 2.30 15.18
N LYS A 288 -7.12 1.89 15.68
CA LYS A 288 -8.39 2.00 14.94
C LYS A 288 -9.04 3.40 15.02
N GLY A 289 -8.40 4.36 15.67
CA GLY A 289 -8.79 5.77 15.75
C GLY A 289 -9.92 6.08 16.75
N SER A 290 -11.03 5.34 16.72
CA SER A 290 -12.18 5.55 17.61
C SER A 290 -12.53 4.28 18.38
N PRO A 291 -12.89 4.33 19.68
CA PRO A 291 -13.36 3.17 20.43
C PRO A 291 -14.58 2.48 19.80
N GLN A 292 -15.34 3.20 18.97
CA GLN A 292 -16.52 2.70 18.27
C GLN A 292 -16.22 1.89 17.00
N ASN A 293 -15.02 2.06 16.42
CA ASN A 293 -14.61 1.34 15.23
C ASN A 293 -14.33 -0.14 15.55
N LEU A 294 -14.26 -0.98 14.54
CA LEU A 294 -13.71 -2.34 14.66
C LEU A 294 -12.45 -2.45 13.82
N VAL A 295 -11.57 -3.40 14.16
CA VAL A 295 -10.34 -3.64 13.40
C VAL A 295 -10.09 -5.14 13.28
N SER A 296 -9.62 -5.57 12.11
CA SER A 296 -9.21 -6.93 11.80
C SER A 296 -7.93 -6.91 10.98
N PHE A 297 -6.96 -7.73 11.35
CA PHE A 297 -5.73 -7.97 10.60
C PHE A 297 -5.17 -9.32 10.99
N CYS A 298 -4.35 -9.90 10.10
CA CYS A 298 -3.70 -11.17 10.38
C CYS A 298 -2.51 -10.96 11.33
N GLY A 299 -2.61 -11.49 12.55
CA GLY A 299 -1.55 -11.45 13.54
C GLY A 299 -1.71 -12.51 14.61
N GLU A 300 -0.61 -12.90 15.24
CA GLU A 300 -0.62 -13.86 16.34
C GLU A 300 -0.60 -13.14 17.70
N ASN A 301 -1.32 -13.69 18.69
CA ASN A 301 -1.34 -13.19 20.07
C ASN A 301 -1.67 -11.69 20.20
N VAL A 302 -2.53 -11.17 19.32
CA VAL A 302 -2.95 -9.76 19.33
C VAL A 302 -3.64 -9.41 20.65
N LYS A 303 -3.16 -8.37 21.32
CA LYS A 303 -3.67 -7.87 22.59
C LYS A 303 -4.18 -6.46 22.44
N LYS A 304 -5.36 -6.18 22.98
CA LYS A 304 -5.82 -4.81 23.15
C LYS A 304 -5.02 -4.14 24.27
N ILE A 305 -4.29 -3.07 23.96
CA ILE A 305 -3.41 -2.34 24.90
C ILE A 305 -3.95 -0.94 25.27
N GLY A 306 -5.00 -0.47 24.60
CA GLY A 306 -5.69 0.78 24.89
C GLY A 306 -7.12 0.80 24.35
N PRO A 307 -7.85 1.92 24.45
CA PRO A 307 -9.22 2.03 23.95
C PRO A 307 -9.35 1.73 22.45
N THR A 308 -8.33 2.09 21.67
CA THR A 308 -8.28 2.00 20.20
C THR A 308 -7.09 1.20 19.67
N THR A 309 -6.11 0.88 20.53
CA THR A 309 -4.84 0.29 20.12
C THR A 309 -4.73 -1.21 20.42
N PHE A 310 -4.19 -1.93 19.45
CA PHE A 310 -3.96 -3.37 19.48
C PHE A 310 -2.49 -3.64 19.18
N GLU A 311 -1.87 -4.52 19.93
CA GLU A 311 -0.45 -4.84 19.85
C GLU A 311 -0.26 -6.31 19.52
N MET A 312 0.72 -6.61 18.68
CA MET A 312 1.35 -7.92 18.63
C MET A 312 2.87 -7.77 18.68
N VAL A 313 3.51 -8.79 19.27
CA VAL A 313 4.96 -8.87 19.40
C VAL A 313 5.37 -10.27 18.98
N GLN A 314 6.36 -10.35 18.10
CA GLN A 314 6.98 -11.59 17.65
C GLN A 314 8.50 -11.48 17.83
N GLU A 315 9.11 -12.60 18.22
CA GLU A 315 10.56 -12.77 18.25
C GLU A 315 10.95 -13.65 17.06
N ASP A 316 12.17 -13.49 16.54
CA ASP A 316 12.67 -14.21 15.36
C ASP A 316 11.70 -14.16 14.17
N PHE A 317 11.11 -12.98 13.94
CA PHE A 317 10.06 -12.78 12.96
C PHE A 317 10.60 -12.82 11.54
N TRP A 318 9.99 -13.65 10.69
CA TRP A 318 10.26 -13.70 9.26
C TRP A 318 9.05 -13.15 8.48
N PRO A 319 9.20 -12.05 7.73
CA PRO A 319 8.08 -11.46 7.02
C PRO A 319 7.75 -12.22 5.73
N GLU A 320 6.76 -13.12 5.80
CA GLU A 320 6.34 -13.96 4.66
C GLU A 320 5.32 -13.29 3.72
N LYS A 321 4.60 -12.28 4.21
CA LYS A 321 3.49 -11.63 3.51
C LYS A 321 3.30 -10.21 3.99
N GLU A 322 2.61 -9.42 3.19
CA GLU A 322 2.22 -8.07 3.55
C GLU A 322 1.15 -8.08 4.65
N LEU A 323 1.13 -6.99 5.41
CA LEU A 323 0.15 -6.72 6.44
C LEU A 323 -1.04 -6.00 5.81
N GLU A 324 -2.22 -6.61 5.95
CA GLU A 324 -3.48 -6.05 5.47
C GLU A 324 -4.38 -5.77 6.67
N ILE A 325 -4.79 -4.52 6.83
CA ILE A 325 -5.60 -4.05 7.95
C ILE A 325 -6.95 -3.58 7.43
N LEU A 326 -8.01 -4.15 8.00
CA LEU A 326 -9.39 -3.69 7.82
C LEU A 326 -9.82 -2.93 9.07
N ILE A 327 -10.21 -1.67 8.89
CA ILE A 327 -10.90 -0.87 9.91
C ILE A 327 -12.34 -0.69 9.47
N LEU A 328 -13.29 -1.03 10.34
CA LEU A 328 -14.69 -0.65 10.16
C LEU A 328 -14.93 0.65 10.92
N GLU A 329 -14.95 1.75 10.18
CA GLU A 329 -15.23 3.07 10.71
C GLU A 329 -16.72 3.22 10.95
N ARG A 330 -17.11 3.51 12.20
CA ARG A 330 -18.52 3.65 12.54
C ARG A 330 -19.05 5.01 12.09
N HIS A 331 -20.21 5.01 11.44
CA HIS A 331 -20.93 6.22 11.07
C HIS A 331 -22.31 6.26 11.75
N GLU A 332 -22.69 7.43 12.26
CA GLU A 332 -23.90 7.59 13.09
C GLU A 332 -25.18 7.76 12.26
N ASP A 333 -25.07 7.98 10.94
CA ASP A 333 -26.18 8.38 10.07
C ASP A 333 -26.98 7.20 9.45
N PHE A 334 -26.86 5.98 9.97
CA PHE A 334 -27.57 4.79 9.46
C PHE A 334 -28.89 4.47 10.14
#